data_AF-A0A1K1M067-F1
#
_entry.id   AF-A0A1K1M067-F1
#
_cell.length_a   1.000
_cell.length_b   1.000
_cell.length_c   1.000
_cell.angle_alpha   90.00
_cell.angle_beta   90.00
_cell.angle_gamma   90.00
#
_symmetry.space_group_name_H-M   'P 1'
#
loop_
_entity.id
_entity.type
_entity.pdbx_description
1 polymer ?
#
loop_
_entity_poly.entity_id
_entity_poly.type
_entity_poly.pdbx_seq_one_letter_code
_entity_poly.pdbx_strand_id
1 'polypeptide(L)'
;MHYLKFKREQTGKCNICGKIEKLTWDHVPPKGGQAFNDIEQESIFQYLAGSNGERRYQFSQNGVKYRTICSNCNNALLGAKADPVLNELAADVMLMIKTRLTLPQATIHVKTKPALICKSLLGHMLSATGDFGMSKIDDRYREYVLDEAMIIPKGIKVFYWIYPYMSLKVIRDIAMPRYRGEWSDFSRGGVGMFSILKYPPVGYLATDLNEYEGLHELTQYCGSSLDDEAEIPFRLDVIQPEYWPEAGEDNFVMGGEGLGNGVSARPRSKRK
;
A
#
# COMPACT_ATOMS: atom_id res chain seq x y z
N MET A 1 -6.52 25.15 -8.25
CA MET A 1 -6.48 23.69 -8.47
C MET A 1 -5.91 23.03 -7.22
N HIS A 2 -6.78 22.74 -6.24
CA HIS A 2 -6.39 22.23 -4.92
C HIS A 2 -6.52 20.71 -4.93
N TYR A 3 -5.38 20.04 -5.02
CA TYR A 3 -5.24 18.62 -4.69
C TYR A 3 -4.66 18.57 -3.28
N LEU A 4 -4.90 17.48 -2.55
CA LEU A 4 -4.18 17.18 -1.31
C LEU A 4 -2.76 16.84 -1.78
N LYS A 5 -1.99 17.89 -2.07
CA LYS A 5 -0.67 17.80 -2.65
C LYS A 5 0.29 17.66 -1.49
N PHE A 6 0.81 16.46 -1.31
CA PHE A 6 2.06 16.25 -0.58
C PHE A 6 3.20 16.75 -1.47
N LYS A 7 3.27 18.07 -1.58
CA LYS A 7 4.21 18.79 -2.43
C LYS A 7 5.25 19.42 -1.54
N ARG A 8 6.38 18.73 -1.41
CA ARG A 8 7.61 19.32 -0.89
C ARG A 8 8.20 20.26 -1.92
N GLU A 9 9.20 21.04 -1.53
CA GLU A 9 9.98 21.86 -2.46
C GLU A 9 10.53 21.06 -3.65
N GLN A 10 10.77 21.76 -4.76
CA GLN A 10 11.21 21.08 -5.99
C GLN A 10 12.57 20.41 -5.84
N THR A 11 13.42 20.93 -4.97
CA THR A 11 14.68 20.32 -4.56
C THR A 11 14.58 19.99 -3.08
N GLY A 12 14.94 18.77 -2.70
CA GLY A 12 14.84 18.33 -1.32
C GLY A 12 15.41 16.94 -1.12
N LYS A 13 15.42 16.49 0.14
CA LYS A 13 15.93 15.17 0.51
C LYS A 13 14.98 14.07 0.01
N CYS A 14 15.42 13.22 -0.91
CA CYS A 14 14.65 12.09 -1.43
C CYS A 14 14.27 11.11 -0.32
N ASN A 15 13.01 10.68 -0.24
CA ASN A 15 12.55 9.79 0.83
C ASN A 15 13.14 8.37 0.76
N ILE A 16 13.61 7.94 -0.41
CA ILE A 16 14.22 6.61 -0.61
C ILE A 16 15.74 6.70 -0.37
N CYS A 17 16.48 7.41 -1.23
CA CYS A 17 17.95 7.41 -1.14
C CYS A 17 18.55 8.44 -0.17
N GLY A 18 17.76 9.36 0.38
CA GLY A 18 18.24 10.39 1.31
C GLY A 18 19.11 11.49 0.71
N LYS A 19 19.38 11.48 -0.61
CA LYS A 19 20.14 12.53 -1.30
C LYS A 19 19.28 13.79 -1.52
N ILE A 20 19.91 14.97 -1.50
CA ILE A 20 19.24 16.23 -1.85
C ILE A 20 19.27 16.38 -3.37
N GLU A 21 18.11 16.22 -4.02
CA GLU A 21 17.98 16.24 -5.48
C GLU A 21 16.66 16.89 -5.90
N LYS A 22 16.47 17.07 -7.22
CA LYS A 22 15.18 17.45 -7.78
C LYS A 22 14.16 16.34 -7.54
N LEU A 23 13.12 16.65 -6.78
CA LEU A 23 12.02 15.75 -6.46
C LEU A 23 11.03 15.67 -7.62
N THR A 24 10.53 14.47 -7.85
CA THR A 24 9.60 14.10 -8.91
C THR A 24 8.27 13.67 -8.32
N TRP A 25 7.22 13.68 -9.14
CA TRP A 25 5.92 13.17 -8.74
C TRP A 25 5.89 11.66 -8.87
N ASP A 26 5.70 10.99 -7.75
CA ASP A 26 5.41 9.56 -7.71
C ASP A 26 3.89 9.33 -7.63
N HIS A 27 3.40 8.26 -8.26
CA HIS A 27 2.01 7.80 -8.10
C HIS A 27 2.01 6.69 -7.06
N VAL A 28 1.12 6.78 -6.07
CA VAL A 28 0.98 5.74 -5.04
C VAL A 28 -0.45 5.24 -5.04
N PRO A 29 -0.71 3.98 -5.45
CA PRO A 29 0.21 2.98 -6.00
C PRO A 29 0.70 3.36 -7.41
N PRO A 30 1.61 2.61 -8.05
CA PRO A 30 2.08 2.93 -9.39
C PRO A 30 0.92 2.94 -10.40
N LYS A 31 1.02 3.85 -11.37
CA LYS A 31 -0.10 4.20 -12.27
C LYS A 31 -0.61 3.02 -13.10
N GLY A 32 0.29 2.10 -13.50
CA GLY A 32 -0.06 0.97 -14.37
C GLY A 32 -1.05 -0.02 -13.75
N GLY A 33 -1.07 -0.13 -12.42
CA GLY A 33 -1.94 -1.04 -11.67
C GLY A 33 -3.24 -0.40 -11.17
N GLN A 34 -3.46 0.90 -11.42
CA GLN A 34 -4.67 1.59 -10.95
C GLN A 34 -5.87 1.36 -11.88
N ALA A 35 -7.00 0.93 -11.31
CA ALA A 35 -8.25 0.75 -12.06
C ALA A 35 -8.98 2.05 -12.41
N PHE A 36 -8.58 3.19 -11.84
CA PHE A 36 -9.24 4.49 -12.03
C PHE A 36 -8.25 5.66 -11.87
N ASN A 37 -8.45 6.73 -12.66
CA ASN A 37 -7.54 7.89 -12.70
C ASN A 37 -8.15 9.16 -12.08
N ASP A 38 -9.43 9.41 -12.35
CA ASP A 38 -10.15 10.55 -11.78
C ASP A 38 -10.68 10.18 -10.40
N ILE A 39 -10.12 10.81 -9.37
CA ILE A 39 -10.43 10.53 -7.97
C ILE A 39 -10.93 11.75 -7.22
N GLU A 40 -11.75 11.48 -6.23
CA GLU A 40 -11.95 12.34 -5.07
C GLU A 40 -11.21 11.73 -3.88
N GLN A 41 -10.42 12.54 -3.19
CA GLN A 41 -9.57 12.12 -2.09
C GLN A 41 -9.82 12.96 -0.84
N GLU A 42 -9.77 12.32 0.33
CA GLU A 42 -9.82 12.92 1.66
C GLU A 42 -8.59 12.49 2.46
N SER A 43 -8.26 13.24 3.53
CA SER A 43 -7.20 12.81 4.45
C SER A 43 -7.66 11.55 5.19
N ILE A 44 -6.70 10.70 5.56
CA ILE A 44 -7.04 9.48 6.30
C ILE A 44 -7.66 9.78 7.66
N PHE A 45 -7.31 10.90 8.32
CA PHE A 45 -7.97 11.32 9.56
C PHE A 45 -9.46 11.57 9.38
N GLN A 46 -9.85 12.28 8.31
CA GLN A 46 -11.26 12.53 8.02
C GLN A 46 -12.00 11.23 7.72
N TYR A 47 -11.34 10.30 7.02
CA TYR A 47 -11.88 8.98 6.74
C TYR A 47 -12.11 8.16 8.02
N LEU A 48 -11.10 8.08 8.90
CA LEU A 48 -11.13 7.28 10.13
C LEU A 48 -12.06 7.85 11.21
N ALA A 49 -12.19 9.17 11.30
CA ALA A 49 -12.99 9.80 12.35
C ALA A 49 -14.49 9.47 12.28
N GLY A 50 -14.98 8.97 11.14
CA GLY A 50 -16.41 8.74 10.93
C GLY A 50 -17.19 10.07 10.88
N SER A 51 -18.03 10.26 9.87
CA SER A 51 -18.64 11.57 9.62
C SER A 51 -19.81 11.88 10.54
N ASN A 52 -19.60 12.74 11.54
CA ASN A 52 -20.63 13.60 12.14
C ASN A 52 -20.67 15.03 11.54
N GLY A 53 -19.85 15.31 10.50
CA GLY A 53 -19.75 16.62 9.84
C GLY A 53 -19.47 16.55 8.33
N GLU A 54 -19.40 17.71 7.68
CA GLU A 54 -19.16 17.83 6.24
C GLU A 54 -17.78 17.28 5.83
N ARG A 55 -17.77 16.22 5.02
CA ARG A 55 -16.55 15.67 4.43
C ARG A 55 -16.00 16.60 3.36
N ARG A 56 -14.73 16.96 3.48
CA ARG A 56 -13.99 17.74 2.47
C ARG A 56 -13.27 16.79 1.53
N TYR A 57 -13.61 16.89 0.25
CA TYR A 57 -12.93 16.14 -0.81
C TYR A 57 -12.10 17.07 -1.68
N GLN A 58 -10.97 16.56 -2.15
CA GLN A 58 -10.14 17.20 -3.15
C GLN A 58 -10.14 16.33 -4.41
N PHE A 59 -10.19 16.97 -5.58
CA PHE A 59 -10.28 16.24 -6.85
C PHE A 59 -8.91 16.13 -7.50
N SER A 60 -8.55 14.94 -7.97
CA SER A 60 -7.35 14.69 -8.76
C SER A 60 -7.73 13.95 -10.05
N GLN A 61 -7.18 14.40 -11.18
CA GLN A 61 -7.38 13.76 -12.49
C GLN A 61 -6.33 12.69 -12.81
N ASN A 62 -5.40 12.43 -11.89
CA ASN A 62 -4.22 11.61 -12.13
C ASN A 62 -3.82 10.85 -10.85
N GLY A 63 -4.80 10.23 -10.20
CA GLY A 63 -4.58 9.43 -8.98
C GLY A 63 -3.98 10.23 -7.80
N VAL A 64 -3.52 9.48 -6.79
CA VAL A 64 -2.83 10.02 -5.61
C VAL A 64 -1.34 10.15 -5.93
N LYS A 65 -0.75 11.31 -5.62
CA LYS A 65 0.64 11.63 -5.97
C LYS A 65 1.39 12.36 -4.86
N TYR A 66 2.68 12.04 -4.75
CA TYR A 66 3.61 12.63 -3.78
C TYR A 66 4.84 13.19 -4.50
N ARG A 67 5.27 14.42 -4.19
CA ARG A 67 6.55 14.98 -4.70
C ARG A 67 7.63 14.85 -3.64
N THR A 68 8.19 13.65 -3.52
CA THR A 68 8.99 13.26 -2.34
C THR A 68 10.23 12.43 -2.67
N ILE A 69 10.36 11.93 -3.91
CA ILE A 69 11.47 11.08 -4.34
C ILE A 69 12.16 11.62 -5.60
N CYS A 70 13.44 11.34 -5.77
CA CYS A 70 14.22 11.77 -6.93
C CYS A 70 13.96 10.92 -8.18
N SER A 71 14.37 11.42 -9.35
CA SER A 71 14.17 10.73 -10.63
C SER A 71 14.81 9.34 -10.68
N ASN A 72 15.99 9.16 -10.08
CA ASN A 72 16.65 7.87 -10.07
C ASN A 72 15.86 6.82 -9.27
N CYS A 73 15.37 7.18 -8.09
CA CYS A 73 14.57 6.26 -7.28
C CYS A 73 13.20 5.99 -7.94
N ASN A 74 12.55 7.03 -8.47
CA ASN A 74 11.24 6.91 -9.08
C ASN A 74 11.28 6.07 -10.38
N ASN A 75 12.14 6.47 -11.33
CA ASN A 75 12.09 5.91 -12.67
C ASN A 75 13.02 4.70 -12.85
N ALA A 76 14.24 4.74 -12.30
CA ALA A 76 15.22 3.69 -12.54
C ALA A 76 15.13 2.54 -11.53
N LEU A 77 14.86 2.85 -10.26
CA LEU A 77 14.74 1.84 -9.22
C LEU A 77 13.35 1.22 -9.17
N LEU A 78 12.29 2.03 -9.01
CA LEU A 78 10.92 1.53 -8.92
C LEU A 78 10.32 1.28 -10.31
N GLY A 79 10.18 2.33 -11.12
CA GLY A 79 9.45 2.30 -12.40
C GLY A 79 9.99 1.35 -13.45
N ALA A 80 11.31 1.13 -13.51
CA ALA A 80 11.93 0.25 -14.51
C ALA A 80 12.03 -1.21 -14.05
N LYS A 81 12.19 -1.47 -12.75
CA LYS A 81 12.47 -2.82 -12.22
C LYS A 81 11.26 -3.44 -11.50
N ALA A 82 10.68 -2.71 -10.54
CA ALA A 82 9.75 -3.29 -9.57
C ALA A 82 8.27 -3.05 -9.94
N ASP A 83 7.92 -1.83 -10.35
CA ASP A 83 6.54 -1.44 -10.63
C ASP A 83 5.88 -2.22 -11.77
N PRO A 84 6.60 -2.61 -12.86
CA PRO A 84 6.00 -3.44 -13.91
C PRO A 84 5.41 -4.74 -13.37
N VAL A 85 6.10 -5.41 -12.45
CA VAL A 85 5.66 -6.67 -11.83
C VAL A 85 4.42 -6.46 -10.96
N LEU A 86 4.39 -5.39 -10.16
CA LEU A 86 3.23 -5.07 -9.33
C LEU A 86 2.00 -4.73 -10.19
N ASN A 87 2.20 -4.02 -11.30
CA ASN A 87 1.13 -3.67 -12.24
C ASN A 87 0.58 -4.91 -12.94
N GLU A 88 1.45 -5.82 -13.38
CA GLU A 88 1.09 -7.10 -14.00
C GLU A 88 0.28 -7.97 -13.04
N LEU A 89 0.75 -8.14 -11.79
CA LEU A 89 0.00 -8.88 -10.77
C LEU A 89 -1.40 -8.30 -10.56
N ALA A 90 -1.54 -6.98 -10.46
CA ALA A 90 -2.83 -6.33 -10.30
C ALA A 90 -3.75 -6.57 -11.51
N ALA A 91 -3.22 -6.54 -12.72
CA ALA A 91 -3.97 -6.82 -13.95
C ALA A 91 -4.43 -8.29 -14.01
N ASP A 92 -3.54 -9.24 -13.70
CA ASP A 92 -3.82 -10.67 -13.72
C ASP A 92 -4.86 -11.06 -12.68
N VAL A 93 -4.69 -10.60 -11.43
CA VAL A 93 -5.67 -10.86 -10.38
C VAL A 93 -7.03 -10.25 -10.76
N MET A 94 -7.06 -9.06 -11.34
CA MET A 94 -8.30 -8.41 -11.77
C MET A 94 -8.99 -9.21 -12.88
N LEU A 95 -8.23 -9.70 -13.86
CA LEU A 95 -8.74 -10.56 -14.93
C LEU A 95 -9.33 -11.84 -14.33
N MET A 96 -8.61 -12.48 -13.41
CA MET A 96 -9.04 -13.73 -12.77
C MET A 96 -10.30 -13.55 -11.91
N ILE A 97 -10.44 -12.43 -11.18
CA ILE A 97 -11.68 -12.12 -10.44
C ILE A 97 -12.86 -11.97 -11.41
N LYS A 98 -12.66 -11.30 -12.56
CA LYS A 98 -13.71 -11.12 -13.57
C LYS A 98 -14.10 -12.44 -14.24
N THR A 99 -13.14 -13.32 -14.49
CA THR A 99 -13.39 -14.65 -15.09
C THR A 99 -13.95 -15.63 -14.07
N ARG A 100 -13.71 -15.50 -12.76
CA ARG A 100 -14.30 -16.37 -11.73
C ARG A 100 -15.83 -16.36 -11.70
N LEU A 101 -16.49 -15.36 -12.28
CA LEU A 101 -17.93 -15.42 -12.55
C LEU A 101 -18.33 -16.65 -13.38
N THR A 102 -17.36 -17.37 -13.98
CA THR A 102 -17.56 -18.59 -14.77
C THR A 102 -16.91 -19.86 -14.17
N LEU A 103 -16.10 -19.80 -13.10
CA LEU A 103 -15.38 -20.97 -12.54
C LEU A 103 -15.50 -21.10 -11.00
N PRO A 104 -15.76 -22.31 -10.45
CA PRO A 104 -16.09 -22.51 -9.03
C PRO A 104 -14.89 -22.53 -8.05
N GLN A 105 -13.67 -22.19 -8.49
CA GLN A 105 -12.48 -22.32 -7.62
C GLN A 105 -12.48 -21.26 -6.49
N ALA A 106 -12.22 -21.72 -5.26
CA ALA A 106 -12.09 -20.85 -4.08
C ALA A 106 -10.75 -20.10 -4.03
N THR A 107 -9.69 -20.73 -4.55
CA THR A 107 -8.33 -20.18 -4.59
C THR A 107 -7.80 -20.19 -6.01
N ILE A 108 -7.22 -19.08 -6.45
CA ILE A 108 -6.44 -19.01 -7.69
C ILE A 108 -4.96 -18.88 -7.36
N HIS A 109 -4.09 -19.34 -8.25
CA HIS A 109 -2.65 -19.17 -8.13
C HIS A 109 -2.18 -18.25 -9.25
N VAL A 110 -1.44 -17.20 -8.91
CA VAL A 110 -0.91 -16.24 -9.88
C VAL A 110 0.61 -16.30 -9.83
N LYS A 111 1.21 -16.64 -10.96
CA LYS A 111 2.66 -16.70 -11.10
C LYS A 111 3.23 -15.28 -11.21
N THR A 112 4.17 -14.91 -10.34
CA THR A 112 4.76 -13.57 -10.30
C THR A 112 6.12 -13.58 -9.60
N LYS A 113 6.75 -12.40 -9.40
CA LYS A 113 8.05 -12.22 -8.74
C LYS A 113 7.90 -11.49 -7.39
N PRO A 114 7.74 -12.23 -6.26
CA PRO A 114 7.34 -11.64 -4.98
C PRO A 114 8.32 -10.62 -4.40
N ALA A 115 9.62 -10.83 -4.60
CA ALA A 115 10.65 -9.93 -4.09
C ALA A 115 10.57 -8.54 -4.74
N LEU A 116 10.34 -8.48 -6.06
CA LEU A 116 10.13 -7.22 -6.78
C LEU A 116 8.83 -6.54 -6.38
N ILE A 117 7.75 -7.29 -6.15
CA ILE A 117 6.51 -6.73 -5.60
C ILE A 117 6.76 -6.08 -4.24
N CYS A 118 7.45 -6.77 -3.33
CA CYS A 118 7.79 -6.21 -2.02
C CYS A 118 8.64 -4.93 -2.17
N LYS A 119 9.59 -4.88 -3.10
CA LYS A 119 10.39 -3.67 -3.37
C LYS A 119 9.55 -2.51 -3.86
N SER A 120 8.63 -2.75 -4.80
CA SER A 120 7.71 -1.72 -5.29
C SER A 120 6.83 -1.20 -4.16
N LEU A 121 6.17 -2.10 -3.40
CA LEU A 121 5.29 -1.72 -2.29
C LEU A 121 6.02 -0.88 -1.24
N LEU A 122 7.15 -1.35 -0.72
CA LEU A 122 7.88 -0.64 0.34
C LEU A 122 8.54 0.67 -0.18
N GLY A 123 8.93 0.71 -1.46
CA GLY A 123 9.40 1.92 -2.12
C GLY A 123 8.32 3.00 -2.23
N HIS A 124 7.10 2.62 -2.62
CA HIS A 124 5.96 3.54 -2.66
C HIS A 124 5.46 3.92 -1.26
N MET A 125 5.60 3.05 -0.26
CA MET A 125 5.39 3.48 1.13
C MET A 125 6.34 4.63 1.46
N LEU A 126 7.65 4.50 1.20
CA LEU A 126 8.63 5.57 1.45
C LEU A 126 8.29 6.88 0.74
N SER A 127 7.72 6.83 -0.46
CA SER A 127 7.29 8.05 -1.18
C SER A 127 6.02 8.68 -0.60
N ALA A 128 5.15 7.89 0.05
CA ALA A 128 3.85 8.30 0.58
C ALA A 128 3.90 9.07 1.91
N THR A 129 4.83 10.01 2.06
CA THR A 129 4.91 10.89 3.22
C THR A 129 5.41 12.28 2.85
N GLY A 130 4.78 13.31 3.40
CA GLY A 130 5.03 14.72 3.10
C GLY A 130 6.41 15.23 3.53
N ASP A 131 7.14 14.48 4.36
CA ASP A 131 8.46 14.82 4.86
C ASP A 131 9.45 13.67 4.67
N PHE A 132 10.74 13.92 4.96
CA PHE A 132 11.72 12.85 5.01
C PHE A 132 11.50 12.03 6.29
N GLY A 133 10.95 10.83 6.16
CA GLY A 133 10.68 9.95 7.30
C GLY A 133 11.95 9.57 8.06
N MET A 134 11.96 9.76 9.38
CA MET A 134 13.09 9.45 10.26
C MET A 134 12.81 8.27 11.19
N SER A 135 11.77 7.50 10.91
CA SER A 135 11.38 6.37 11.76
C SER A 135 12.27 5.15 11.51
N LYS A 136 12.37 4.26 12.50
CA LYS A 136 13.09 2.99 12.33
C LYS A 136 12.49 2.12 11.22
N ILE A 137 11.17 2.22 10.98
CA ILE A 137 10.52 1.49 9.89
C ILE A 137 10.92 2.06 8.52
N ASP A 138 11.06 3.38 8.40
CA ASP A 138 11.60 3.99 7.19
C ASP A 138 13.03 3.53 6.90
N ASP A 139 13.88 3.46 7.92
CA ASP A 139 15.26 3.01 7.76
C ASP A 139 15.32 1.56 7.26
N ARG A 140 14.47 0.67 7.80
CA ARG A 140 14.36 -0.73 7.31
C ARG A 140 13.82 -0.80 5.88
N TYR A 141 12.81 0.01 5.54
CA TYR A 141 12.31 0.08 4.17
C TYR A 141 13.40 0.57 3.21
N ARG A 142 14.20 1.58 3.60
CA ARG A 142 15.30 2.08 2.77
C ARG A 142 16.41 1.07 2.59
N GLU A 143 16.84 0.41 3.67
CA GLU A 143 17.84 -0.65 3.62
C GLU A 143 17.44 -1.70 2.60
N TYR A 144 16.20 -2.19 2.68
CA TYR A 144 15.68 -3.18 1.75
C TYR A 144 15.54 -2.65 0.31
N VAL A 145 14.96 -1.48 0.11
CA VAL A 145 14.67 -0.95 -1.23
C VAL A 145 15.95 -0.59 -1.98
N LEU A 146 16.96 -0.05 -1.30
CA LEU A 146 18.23 0.37 -1.91
C LEU A 146 19.21 -0.77 -2.15
N ASP A 147 19.13 -1.86 -1.38
CA ASP A 147 20.00 -3.02 -1.56
C ASP A 147 19.52 -3.88 -2.73
N GLU A 148 20.24 -3.87 -3.85
CA GLU A 148 19.89 -4.64 -5.05
C GLU A 148 19.98 -6.16 -4.88
N ALA A 149 20.64 -6.66 -3.82
CA ALA A 149 20.77 -8.08 -3.53
C ALA A 149 19.81 -8.56 -2.42
N MET A 150 19.21 -7.66 -1.64
CA MET A 150 18.30 -8.06 -0.57
C MET A 150 16.96 -8.56 -1.13
N ILE A 151 16.68 -9.84 -0.88
CA ILE A 151 15.50 -10.55 -1.41
C ILE A 151 14.29 -10.47 -0.48
N ILE A 152 14.53 -10.47 0.83
CA ILE A 152 13.50 -10.41 1.88
C ILE A 152 13.79 -9.24 2.80
N PRO A 153 12.81 -8.37 3.08
CA PRO A 153 12.99 -7.27 4.03
C PRO A 153 13.13 -7.81 5.46
N LYS A 154 14.24 -7.50 6.13
CA LYS A 154 14.50 -8.01 7.49
C LYS A 154 13.50 -7.44 8.49
N GLY A 155 12.82 -8.33 9.22
CA GLY A 155 11.89 -7.95 10.29
C GLY A 155 10.66 -7.19 9.80
N ILE A 156 10.32 -7.33 8.52
CA ILE A 156 9.10 -6.81 7.91
C ILE A 156 8.48 -7.95 7.12
N LYS A 157 7.19 -8.16 7.30
CA LYS A 157 6.38 -9.07 6.50
C LYS A 157 5.37 -8.29 5.70
N VAL A 158 5.10 -8.73 4.48
CA VAL A 158 4.06 -8.16 3.63
C VAL A 158 2.94 -9.17 3.53
N PHE A 159 1.73 -8.81 3.95
CA PHE A 159 0.51 -9.60 3.80
C PHE A 159 -0.34 -9.03 2.68
N TYR A 160 -1.17 -9.88 2.08
CA TYR A 160 -2.05 -9.49 0.98
C TYR A 160 -3.41 -10.19 1.05
N TRP A 161 -4.41 -9.57 0.44
CA TRP A 161 -5.76 -10.11 0.31
C TRP A 161 -6.49 -9.55 -0.90
N ILE A 162 -7.61 -10.18 -1.28
CA ILE A 162 -8.48 -9.67 -2.33
C ILE A 162 -9.20 -8.42 -1.85
N TYR A 163 -9.06 -7.35 -2.62
CA TYR A 163 -9.65 -6.04 -2.35
C TYR A 163 -10.41 -5.56 -3.60
N PRO A 164 -11.67 -6.00 -3.79
CA PRO A 164 -12.42 -5.79 -5.03
C PRO A 164 -13.18 -4.45 -5.04
N TYR A 165 -12.72 -3.45 -4.29
CA TYR A 165 -13.43 -2.19 -4.10
C TYR A 165 -12.80 -1.08 -4.94
N MET A 166 -13.63 -0.28 -5.58
CA MET A 166 -13.20 0.90 -6.34
C MET A 166 -12.83 2.05 -5.39
N SER A 167 -11.75 1.87 -4.66
CA SER A 167 -11.20 2.86 -3.75
C SER A 167 -9.75 2.53 -3.41
N LEU A 168 -9.02 3.50 -2.89
CA LEU A 168 -7.58 3.43 -2.66
C LEU A 168 -7.29 4.01 -1.29
N LYS A 169 -6.53 3.28 -0.47
CA LYS A 169 -6.06 3.77 0.83
C LYS A 169 -4.56 3.66 0.90
N VAL A 170 -3.93 4.74 1.33
CA VAL A 170 -2.51 4.81 1.67
C VAL A 170 -2.43 5.24 3.12
N ILE A 171 -1.94 4.37 3.99
CA ILE A 171 -1.86 4.60 5.43
C ILE A 171 -0.49 4.14 5.90
N ARG A 172 0.13 4.93 6.77
CA ARG A 172 1.48 4.68 7.23
C ARG A 172 1.62 4.90 8.72
N ASP A 173 2.61 4.20 9.27
CA ASP A 173 3.11 4.39 10.63
C ASP A 173 2.00 4.33 11.68
N ILE A 174 1.09 3.36 11.51
CA ILE A 174 0.03 3.06 12.48
C ILE A 174 0.39 1.84 13.29
N ALA A 175 -0.03 1.81 14.54
CA ALA A 175 -0.02 0.63 15.37
C ALA A 175 -1.43 0.03 15.42
N MET A 176 -1.51 -1.29 15.28
CA MET A 176 -2.77 -2.04 15.38
C MET A 176 -2.53 -3.32 16.19
N PRO A 177 -3.56 -3.86 16.84
CA PRO A 177 -3.49 -5.19 17.41
C PRO A 177 -3.39 -6.21 16.28
N ARG A 178 -2.69 -7.32 16.54
CA ARG A 178 -2.55 -8.46 15.63
C ARG A 178 -3.88 -9.07 15.19
N TYR A 179 -4.86 -9.03 16.09
CA TYR A 179 -6.20 -9.57 15.90
C TYR A 179 -7.23 -8.42 16.00
N ARG A 180 -8.26 -8.42 15.16
CA ARG A 180 -9.24 -7.36 14.92
C ARG A 180 -10.62 -7.79 15.41
N GLY A 181 -11.43 -6.83 15.85
CA GLY A 181 -12.84 -7.05 16.17
C GLY A 181 -13.16 -7.43 17.62
N GLU A 182 -12.19 -7.67 18.50
CA GLU A 182 -12.45 -7.86 19.93
C GLU A 182 -11.41 -7.19 20.85
N TRP A 183 -11.84 -6.59 21.96
CA TRP A 183 -10.93 -6.01 22.96
C TRP A 183 -10.10 -7.07 23.69
N SER A 184 -10.67 -8.25 23.91
CA SER A 184 -10.00 -9.42 24.48
C SER A 184 -8.75 -9.77 23.67
N ASP A 185 -8.82 -9.63 22.36
CA ASP A 185 -7.76 -9.94 21.42
C ASP A 185 -6.58 -8.96 21.48
N PHE A 186 -6.79 -7.73 21.97
CA PHE A 186 -5.70 -6.80 22.30
C PHE A 186 -4.75 -7.36 23.36
N SER A 187 -5.28 -8.16 24.29
CA SER A 187 -4.48 -8.80 25.34
C SER A 187 -3.84 -10.12 24.88
N ARG A 188 -4.35 -10.72 23.80
CA ARG A 188 -3.94 -12.05 23.29
C ARG A 188 -2.92 -11.96 22.17
N GLY A 189 -2.96 -10.91 21.36
CA GLY A 189 -2.03 -10.64 20.27
C GLY A 189 -1.25 -9.37 20.54
N GLY A 190 0.07 -9.40 20.33
CA GLY A 190 0.89 -8.19 20.41
C GLY A 190 0.40 -7.10 19.46
N VAL A 191 0.86 -5.87 19.69
CA VAL A 191 0.67 -4.73 18.79
C VAL A 191 1.81 -4.73 17.77
N GLY A 192 1.47 -4.55 16.50
CA GLY A 192 2.42 -4.36 15.42
C GLY A 192 2.44 -2.93 14.91
N MET A 193 3.51 -2.55 14.22
CA MET A 193 3.56 -1.37 13.36
C MET A 193 3.14 -1.77 11.95
N PHE A 194 2.36 -0.93 11.28
CA PHE A 194 1.76 -1.23 9.99
C PHE A 194 1.87 -0.08 8.99
N SER A 195 2.01 -0.44 7.72
CA SER A 195 1.76 0.42 6.56
C SER A 195 0.79 -0.30 5.62
N ILE A 196 -0.28 0.37 5.20
CA ILE A 196 -1.35 -0.19 4.38
C ILE A 196 -1.38 0.53 3.03
N LEU A 197 -1.36 -0.25 1.96
CA LEU A 197 -1.57 0.21 0.60
C LEU A 197 -2.57 -0.75 -0.02
N LYS A 198 -3.82 -0.32 -0.13
CA LYS A 198 -4.87 -1.14 -0.74
C LYS A 198 -5.55 -0.39 -1.85
N TYR A 199 -5.67 -1.05 -2.99
CA TYR A 199 -6.28 -0.55 -4.20
C TYR A 199 -6.70 -1.76 -5.05
N PRO A 200 -7.75 -1.66 -5.86
CA PRO A 200 -8.24 -2.83 -6.54
C PRO A 200 -7.20 -3.39 -7.54
N PRO A 201 -7.05 -4.72 -7.61
CA PRO A 201 -7.84 -5.75 -6.90
C PRO A 201 -7.22 -6.28 -5.60
N VAL A 202 -6.10 -5.73 -5.12
CA VAL A 202 -5.31 -6.33 -4.03
C VAL A 202 -5.05 -5.32 -2.91
N GLY A 203 -5.34 -5.74 -1.68
CA GLY A 203 -4.91 -5.04 -0.48
C GLY A 203 -3.54 -5.55 -0.04
N TYR A 204 -2.65 -4.64 0.33
CA TYR A 204 -1.35 -4.98 0.90
C TYR A 204 -1.16 -4.29 2.25
N LEU A 205 -0.47 -4.99 3.14
CA LEU A 205 -0.12 -4.51 4.46
C LEU A 205 1.28 -4.99 4.82
N ALA A 206 2.16 -4.05 5.18
CA ALA A 206 3.50 -4.34 5.68
C ALA A 206 3.52 -4.17 7.20
N THR A 207 4.13 -5.11 7.94
CA THR A 207 4.20 -5.08 9.41
C THR A 207 5.43 -5.78 9.97
N ASP A 208 5.79 -5.48 11.21
CA ASP A 208 6.83 -6.18 11.98
C ASP A 208 6.31 -7.44 12.71
N LEU A 209 5.03 -7.77 12.60
CA LEU A 209 4.46 -9.01 13.13
C LEU A 209 4.76 -10.22 12.24
N ASN A 210 4.79 -11.40 12.87
CA ASN A 210 5.01 -12.68 12.17
C ASN A 210 3.76 -13.26 11.49
N GLU A 211 2.57 -12.88 11.94
CA GLU A 211 1.28 -13.27 11.35
C GLU A 211 0.30 -12.13 11.59
N TYR A 212 -0.67 -11.98 10.69
CA TYR A 212 -1.76 -11.04 10.84
C TYR A 212 -3.05 -11.65 10.28
N GLU A 213 -4.08 -11.80 11.12
CA GLU A 213 -5.45 -12.13 10.66
C GLU A 213 -5.58 -13.39 9.78
N GLY A 214 -4.64 -14.34 9.90
CA GLY A 214 -4.58 -15.51 9.04
C GLY A 214 -4.35 -15.21 7.55
N LEU A 215 -3.94 -13.97 7.21
CA LEU A 215 -3.63 -13.59 5.84
C LEU A 215 -2.42 -14.34 5.31
N HIS A 216 -2.40 -14.55 4.00
CA HIS A 216 -1.20 -15.03 3.32
C HIS A 216 -0.10 -13.96 3.36
N GLU A 217 1.10 -14.41 3.72
CA GLU A 217 2.32 -13.61 3.71
C GLU A 217 2.97 -13.68 2.31
N LEU A 218 3.14 -12.56 1.63
CA LEU A 218 3.83 -12.47 0.34
C LEU A 218 5.34 -12.74 0.48
N THR A 219 5.95 -12.26 1.56
CA THR A 219 7.40 -12.38 1.80
C THR A 219 7.88 -13.83 1.93
N GLN A 220 6.99 -14.77 2.26
CA GLN A 220 7.33 -16.20 2.34
C GLN A 220 7.62 -16.83 0.97
N TYR A 221 7.15 -16.20 -0.11
CA TYR A 221 7.33 -16.68 -1.49
C TYR A 221 8.53 -16.06 -2.20
N CYS A 222 9.26 -15.17 -1.53
CA CYS A 222 10.52 -14.65 -2.06
C CYS A 222 11.55 -15.78 -2.15
N GLY A 223 12.11 -16.00 -3.33
CA GLY A 223 13.10 -17.05 -3.60
C GLY A 223 14.52 -16.69 -3.15
N SER A 224 15.50 -17.06 -3.98
CA SER A 224 16.92 -16.74 -3.80
C SER A 224 17.40 -15.56 -4.67
N SER A 225 16.62 -15.18 -5.68
CA SER A 225 16.84 -14.04 -6.57
C SER A 225 15.64 -13.10 -6.63
N LEU A 226 15.87 -11.83 -7.02
CA LEU A 226 14.78 -10.87 -7.23
C LEU A 226 13.85 -11.29 -8.37
N ASP A 227 14.40 -12.01 -9.35
CA ASP A 227 13.69 -12.47 -10.54
C ASP A 227 13.02 -13.84 -10.38
N ASP A 228 13.17 -14.48 -9.22
CA ASP A 228 12.55 -15.78 -8.98
C ASP A 228 11.03 -15.67 -9.02
N GLU A 229 10.43 -16.55 -9.81
CA GLU A 229 8.99 -16.64 -9.94
C GLU A 229 8.41 -17.64 -8.95
N ALA A 230 7.25 -17.31 -8.37
CA ALA A 230 6.48 -18.20 -7.50
C ALA A 230 4.99 -18.10 -7.81
N GLU A 231 4.26 -19.17 -7.53
CA GLU A 231 2.80 -19.19 -7.60
C GLU A 231 2.19 -18.70 -6.28
N ILE A 232 1.49 -17.56 -6.33
CA ILE A 232 0.94 -16.88 -5.16
C ILE A 232 -0.55 -17.19 -5.06
N PRO A 233 -1.02 -17.81 -3.95
CA PRO A 233 -2.42 -18.15 -3.79
C PRO A 233 -3.26 -16.92 -3.40
N PHE A 234 -4.38 -16.71 -4.08
CA PHE A 234 -5.39 -15.72 -3.71
C PHE A 234 -6.71 -16.41 -3.37
N ARG A 235 -7.13 -16.25 -2.11
CA ARG A 235 -8.44 -16.69 -1.62
C ARG A 235 -9.51 -15.73 -2.12
N LEU A 236 -10.35 -16.21 -3.03
CA LEU A 236 -11.44 -15.42 -3.62
C LEU A 236 -12.74 -15.56 -2.79
N ASP A 237 -12.81 -16.54 -1.90
CA ASP A 237 -13.93 -16.81 -0.99
C ASP A 237 -13.86 -16.00 0.32
N VAL A 238 -12.71 -15.39 0.62
CA VAL A 238 -12.51 -14.54 1.80
C VAL A 238 -12.35 -13.09 1.34
N ILE A 239 -13.44 -12.33 1.42
CA ILE A 239 -13.47 -10.91 1.07
C ILE A 239 -13.72 -10.10 2.33
N GLN A 240 -12.70 -9.32 2.72
CA GLN A 240 -12.82 -8.41 3.85
C GLN A 240 -13.60 -7.15 3.45
N PRO A 241 -14.35 -6.50 4.37
CA PRO A 241 -15.02 -5.23 4.09
C PRO A 241 -14.06 -4.15 3.56
N GLU A 242 -14.58 -3.20 2.79
CA GLU A 242 -13.77 -2.14 2.16
C GLU A 242 -12.89 -1.36 3.16
N TYR A 243 -13.40 -1.15 4.36
CA TYR A 243 -12.77 -0.35 5.42
C TYR A 243 -11.80 -1.15 6.29
N TRP A 244 -11.70 -2.46 6.09
CA TRP A 244 -10.83 -3.32 6.87
C TRP A 244 -9.36 -3.24 6.38
N PRO A 245 -8.35 -3.30 7.27
CA PRO A 245 -8.47 -3.44 8.72
C PRO A 245 -8.54 -2.12 9.48
N GLU A 246 -8.35 -0.97 8.83
CA GLU A 246 -8.11 0.31 9.51
C GLU A 246 -9.33 0.91 10.21
N ALA A 247 -10.53 0.45 9.88
CA ALA A 247 -11.78 0.91 10.46
C ALA A 247 -12.77 -0.25 10.62
N GLY A 248 -13.94 0.04 11.22
CA GLY A 248 -14.98 -0.93 11.55
C GLY A 248 -15.39 -0.82 13.01
N GLU A 249 -16.47 -1.51 13.37
CA GLU A 249 -16.84 -1.70 14.78
C GLU A 249 -15.72 -2.48 15.50
N ASP A 250 -15.43 -2.09 16.74
CA ASP A 250 -14.39 -2.68 17.60
C ASP A 250 -12.96 -2.70 17.01
N ASN A 251 -12.75 -1.96 15.92
CA ASN A 251 -11.48 -1.77 15.26
C ASN A 251 -10.93 -0.38 15.58
N PHE A 252 -9.70 -0.33 16.11
CA PHE A 252 -9.01 0.94 16.33
C PHE A 252 -7.60 0.92 15.73
N VAL A 253 -7.07 2.10 15.47
CA VAL A 253 -5.69 2.32 15.02
C VAL A 253 -5.07 3.39 15.90
N MET A 254 -3.81 3.23 16.26
CA MET A 254 -2.99 4.27 16.87
C MET A 254 -2.08 4.84 15.80
N GLY A 255 -1.96 6.16 15.66
CA GLY A 255 -1.12 6.75 14.63
C GLY A 255 -0.30 7.91 15.15
N GLY A 256 0.95 7.99 14.71
CA GLY A 256 1.81 9.14 14.93
C GLY A 256 1.65 10.21 13.84
N GLU A 257 2.62 11.13 13.76
CA GLU A 257 2.66 12.20 12.75
C GLU A 257 2.54 11.67 11.30
N GLY A 258 3.10 10.49 11.02
CA GLY A 258 3.01 9.82 9.73
C GLY A 258 1.58 9.56 9.24
N LEU A 259 0.62 9.36 10.16
CA LEU A 259 -0.79 9.14 9.82
C LEU A 259 -1.38 10.36 9.09
N GLY A 260 -0.91 11.58 9.36
CA GLY A 260 -1.38 12.80 8.69
C GLY A 260 -1.12 12.86 7.19
N ASN A 261 -0.21 12.02 6.69
CA ASN A 261 0.10 11.91 5.28
C ASN A 261 -0.76 10.87 4.55
N GLY A 262 -1.57 10.10 5.27
CA GLY A 262 -2.42 9.09 4.67
C GLY A 262 -3.58 9.68 3.88
N VAL A 263 -4.05 8.92 2.90
CA VAL A 263 -5.12 9.31 1.98
C VAL A 263 -6.12 8.17 1.84
N SER A 264 -7.40 8.53 1.82
CA SER A 264 -8.47 7.71 1.26
C SER A 264 -8.96 8.35 -0.04
N ALA A 265 -9.07 7.57 -1.10
CA ALA A 265 -9.52 8.02 -2.41
C ALA A 265 -10.52 7.05 -3.04
N ARG A 266 -11.40 7.57 -3.87
CA ARG A 266 -12.36 6.79 -4.66
C ARG A 266 -12.60 7.47 -6.01
N PRO A 267 -13.13 6.77 -7.02
CA PRO A 267 -13.50 7.38 -8.29
C PRO A 267 -14.38 8.60 -8.06
N ARG A 268 -14.09 9.66 -8.80
CA ARG A 268 -14.86 10.89 -8.73
C ARG A 268 -16.32 10.61 -9.06
N SER A 269 -17.23 10.96 -8.15
CA SER A 269 -18.65 10.88 -8.46
C SER A 269 -18.97 11.91 -9.54
N LYS A 270 -19.52 11.45 -10.67
CA LYS A 270 -20.13 12.37 -11.64
C LYS A 270 -21.34 12.97 -10.93
N ARG A 271 -21.32 14.29 -10.66
CA ARG A 271 -22.54 14.99 -10.24
C ARG A 271 -23.63 14.66 -11.25
N LYS A 272 -24.70 14.00 -10.79
CA LYS A 272 -25.95 13.88 -11.54
C LYS A 272 -26.57 15.26 -11.70
#